data_AF-A0A269XZU3-F1
#
_entry.id   AF-A0A269XZU3-F1
#
_cell.length_a   1.000
_cell.length_b   1.000
_cell.length_c   1.000
_cell.angle_alpha   90.00
_cell.angle_beta   90.00
_cell.angle_gamma   90.00
#
_symmetry.space_group_name_H-M   'P 1'
#
loop_
_entity.id
_entity.type
_entity.pdbx_description
1 polymer ?
#
loop_
_entity_poly.entity_id
_entity_poly.type
_entity_poly.pdbx_seq_one_letter_code
_entity_poly.pdbx_strand_id
1 'polypeptide(L)' 'MHMTSVVLLLLLITAVAGPAARLLRLPLPLLLIACGIVASLLGFHIDFEPETFLLLFIPPLLFSDAYLMPLHNFRELR' A
#
# COMPACT_ATOMS: atom_id res chain seq x y z
N MET A 1 -16.87 0.36 -23.77
CA MET A 1 -15.42 0.35 -23.41
C MET A 1 -14.95 -1.09 -23.43
N HIS A 2 -13.98 -1.45 -24.28
CA HIS A 2 -13.48 -2.82 -24.37
C HIS A 2 -12.65 -3.18 -23.13
N MET A 3 -12.80 -4.41 -22.63
CA MET A 3 -12.12 -4.91 -21.42
C MET A 3 -10.59 -4.78 -21.50
N THR A 4 -10.04 -4.90 -22.71
CA THR A 4 -8.62 -4.70 -23.01
C THR A 4 -8.15 -3.27 -22.72
N SER A 5 -8.96 -2.26 -23.05
CA SER A 5 -8.63 -0.85 -22.79
C SER A 5 -8.54 -0.56 -21.29
N VAL A 6 -9.41 -1.20 -20.48
CA VAL A 6 -9.39 -1.05 -19.02
C VAL A 6 -8.15 -1.67 -18.41
N VAL A 7 -7.78 -2.88 -18.85
CA VAL A 7 -6.56 -3.57 -18.36
C VAL A 7 -5.31 -2.79 -18.74
N LEU A 8 -5.22 -2.27 -19.97
CA LEU A 8 -4.09 -1.43 -20.41
C LEU A 8 -3.99 -0.13 -19.61
N LEU A 9 -5.12 0.49 -19.28
CA LEU A 9 -5.17 1.69 -18.45
C LEU A 9 -4.67 1.40 -17.03
N LEU A 10 -5.13 0.31 -16.41
CA LEU A 10 -4.69 -0.10 -15.07
C LEU A 10 -3.18 -0.39 -15.06
N LEU A 11 -2.68 -1.10 -16.07
CA LEU A 11 -1.26 -1.42 -16.20
C LEU A 11 -0.41 -0.16 -16.35
N LEU A 12 -0.85 0.79 -17.19
CA LEU A 12 -0.20 2.09 -17.36
C LEU A 12 -0.14 2.89 -16.05
N ILE A 13 -1.26 2.98 -15.32
CA ILE A 13 -1.32 3.70 -14.04
C ILE A 13 -0.34 3.10 -13.03
N THR A 14 -0.30 1.77 -12.96
CA THR A 14 0.57 1.05 -12.00
C THR A 14 2.05 1.23 -12.36
N ALA A 15 2.38 1.17 -13.65
CA ALA A 15 3.73 1.37 -14.15
C ALA A 15 4.25 2.80 -13.89
N VAL A 16 3.37 3.82 -13.95
CA VAL A 16 3.73 5.22 -13.70
C VAL A 16 3.82 5.55 -12.21
N ALA A 17 3.04 4.88 -11.35
CA ALA A 17 3.00 5.15 -9.91
C ALA A 17 4.33 4.87 -9.19
N GLY A 18 5.05 3.82 -9.58
CA GLY A 18 6.35 3.46 -8.97
C GLY A 18 7.44 4.53 -9.18
N PRO A 19 7.73 4.93 -10.44
CA PRO A 19 8.63 6.04 -10.74
C PRO A 19 8.17 7.36 -10.16
N ALA A 20 6.87 7.66 -10.15
CA ALA A 20 6.32 8.87 -9.57
C ALA A 20 6.58 8.97 -8.06
N ALA A 21 6.44 7.87 -7.32
CA ALA A 21 6.80 7.82 -5.90
C ALA A 21 8.29 8.10 -5.67
N ARG A 22 9.16 7.57 -6.55
CA ARG A 22 10.61 7.82 -6.48
C ARG A 22 10.97 9.27 -6.84
N LEU A 23 10.31 9.87 -7.85
CA LEU A 23 10.55 11.25 -8.29
C LEU A 23 10.13 12.28 -7.25
N LEU A 24 8.96 12.08 -6.63
CA LEU A 24 8.43 12.96 -5.59
C LEU A 24 9.17 12.79 -4.25
N ARG A 25 10.09 11.81 -4.14
CA ARG A 25 10.81 11.45 -2.90
C ARG A 25 9.89 11.23 -1.70
N LEU A 26 8.65 10.84 -1.96
CA LEU A 26 7.67 10.54 -0.94
C LEU A 26 7.64 9.03 -0.72
N PRO A 27 7.53 8.58 0.54
CA PRO A 27 7.32 7.16 0.80
C PRO A 27 6.02 6.73 0.11
N LEU A 28 6.08 5.59 -0.59
CA LEU A 28 4.97 5.02 -1.36
C LEU A 28 3.63 5.02 -0.60
N PRO A 29 3.56 4.73 0.73
CA PRO A 29 2.32 4.81 1.48
C PRO A 29 1.63 6.18 1.42
N LEU A 30 2.36 7.29 1.48
CA LEU A 30 1.76 8.63 1.43
C LEU A 30 1.16 8.92 0.05
N LEU A 31 1.81 8.46 -1.02
CA LEU A 31 1.29 8.63 -2.37
C LEU A 31 0.01 7.79 -2.59
N LEU A 32 -0.03 6.58 -2.04
CA LEU A 32 -1.22 5.72 -2.08
C LEU A 32 -2.39 6.32 -1.29
N ILE A 33 -2.14 6.90 -0.11
CA ILE A 33 -3.17 7.60 0.68
C ILE A 33 -3.71 8.80 -0.12
N ALA A 34 -2.84 9.63 -0.70
CA ALA A 34 -3.25 10.78 -1.50
C ALA A 34 -4.11 10.36 -2.72
N CYS A 35 -3.70 9.32 -3.44
CA CYS A 35 -4.50 8.74 -4.53
C CYS A 35 -5.86 8.23 -4.04
N GLY A 36 -5.90 7.55 -2.89
CA GLY A 36 -7.16 7.07 -2.28
C GLY A 36 -8.10 8.21 -1.93
N ILE A 37 -7.59 9.31 -1.38
CA ILE A 37 -8.38 10.52 -1.09
C ILE A 37 -8.98 11.11 -2.37
N VAL A 38 -8.16 11.26 -3.42
CA VAL A 38 -8.64 11.78 -4.71
C VAL A 38 -9.70 10.87 -5.33
N ALA A 39 -9.52 9.55 -5.26
CA ALA A 39 -10.50 8.59 -5.76
C ALA A 39 -11.83 8.64 -4.97
N SER A 40 -11.76 8.79 -3.64
CA SER A 40 -12.95 8.95 -2.80
C SER A 40 -13.74 10.21 -3.14
N LEU A 41 -13.05 11.34 -3.38
CA LEU A 41 -13.68 12.60 -3.83
C LEU A 41 -14.36 12.49 -5.20
N LEU A 42 -13.89 11.58 -6.05
CA LEU A 42 -14.49 11.27 -7.36
C LEU A 42 -15.69 10.31 -7.26
N GLY A 43 -16.12 9.94 -6.05
CA GLY A 43 -17.29 9.09 -5.80
C GLY A 43 -16.98 7.59 -5.76
N PHE A 44 -15.69 7.19 -5.78
CA PHE A 44 -15.30 5.80 -5.56
C PHE A 44 -15.26 5.51 -4.06
N HIS A 45 -16.43 5.25 -3.48
CA HIS A 45 -16.53 4.65 -2.15
C HIS A 45 -16.50 3.13 -2.29
N ILE A 46 -15.38 2.54 -1.89
CA ILE A 46 -15.27 1.10 -1.71
C ILE A 46 -15.60 0.85 -0.25
N ASP A 47 -16.71 0.16 0.02
CA ASP A 47 -17.02 -0.32 1.37
C ASP A 47 -15.91 -1.29 1.76
N PHE A 48 -15.12 -0.89 2.75
CA PHE A 48 -13.92 -1.61 3.15
C PHE A 48 -14.04 -1.93 4.63
N GLU A 49 -14.38 -3.18 4.96
CA GLU A 49 -14.43 -3.62 6.35
C GLU A 49 -13.03 -3.55 6.96
N PRO A 50 -12.81 -2.71 7.99
CA PRO A 50 -11.50 -2.57 8.63
C PRO A 50 -11.00 -3.90 9.22
N GLU A 51 -11.91 -4.75 9.67
CA GLU A 51 -11.60 -6.06 10.26
C GLU A 51 -10.90 -6.98 9.24
N THR A 52 -11.41 -7.06 8.01
CA THR A 52 -10.84 -7.88 6.94
C THR A 52 -9.47 -7.37 6.51
N PHE A 53 -9.28 -6.04 6.46
CA PHE A 53 -7.99 -5.43 6.19
C PHE A 53 -6.98 -5.76 7.29
N LEU A 54 -7.34 -5.56 8.55
CA LEU A 54 -6.46 -5.82 9.67
C LEU A 54 -6.07 -7.30 9.70
N LEU A 55 -7.00 -8.23 9.52
CA LEU A 55 -6.69 -9.65 9.47
C LEU A 55 -5.77 -10.03 8.30
N LEU A 56 -5.91 -9.37 7.15
CA LEU A 56 -5.09 -9.66 5.98
C LEU A 56 -3.68 -9.06 6.08
N PHE A 57 -3.55 -7.85 6.63
CA PHE A 57 -2.30 -7.08 6.62
C PHE A 57 -1.52 -7.15 7.94
N ILE A 58 -2.18 -7.24 9.11
CA ILE A 58 -1.49 -7.30 10.41
C ILE A 58 -0.55 -8.52 10.50
N PRO A 59 -0.98 -9.76 10.19
CA PRO A 59 -0.10 -10.91 10.33
C PRO A 59 1.14 -10.85 9.41
N PRO A 60 1.02 -10.62 8.07
CA PRO A 60 2.21 -10.53 7.21
C PRO A 60 3.14 -9.38 7.59
N LEU A 61 2.60 -8.21 7.97
CA LEU A 61 3.41 -7.07 8.40
C LEU A 61 4.19 -7.41 9.67
N LEU A 62 3.54 -8.02 10.67
CA LEU A 62 4.19 -8.49 11.89
C LEU A 62 5.27 -9.52 11.62
N PHE A 63 5.06 -10.48 10.70
CA PHE A 63 6.08 -11.45 10.34
C PHE A 63 7.29 -10.80 9.65
N SER A 64 7.04 -9.85 8.74
CA SER A 64 8.10 -9.10 8.07
C SER A 64 8.90 -8.24 9.05
N ASP A 65 8.22 -7.62 10.02
CA ASP A 65 8.85 -6.75 11.02
C ASP A 65 9.61 -7.59 12.07
N ALA A 66 9.03 -8.71 12.52
CA ALA A 66 9.68 -9.66 13.42
C ALA A 66 10.93 -10.30 12.78
N TYR A 67 10.94 -10.49 11.47
CA TYR A 67 12.12 -11.00 10.76
C TYR A 67 13.30 -10.03 10.75
N LEU A 68 13.02 -8.72 10.70
CA LEU A 68 14.05 -7.67 10.74
C LEU A 68 14.50 -7.35 12.17
N MET A 69 13.77 -7.82 13.19
CA MET A 69 14.04 -7.54 14.59
C MET A 69 15.24 -8.36 15.11
N PRO A 70 16.35 -7.72 15.53
CA PRO A 70 17.49 -8.42 16.10
C PRO A 70 17.17 -8.87 17.54
N LEU A 71 16.72 -10.11 17.72
CA LEU A 71 16.40 -10.70 19.03
C LEU A 71 17.57 -10.66 20.04
N HIS A 72 18.81 -10.51 19.58
CA HIS A 72 19.99 -10.47 20.46
C HIS A 72 20.10 -9.15 21.25
N ASN A 73 19.75 -8.00 20.65
CA ASN A 73 19.77 -6.70 21.34
C ASN A 73 18.66 -6.59 22.41
N PHE A 74 17.58 -7.36 22.25
CA PHE A 74 16.47 -7.37 23.21
C PHE A 74 16.85 -7.99 24.56
N ARG A 75 17.89 -8.83 24.60
CA ARG A 75 18.38 -9.49 25.82
C ARG A 75 19.38 -8.67 26.63
N GLU A 76 20.03 -7.68 26.03
CA GLU A 76 20.99 -6.79 26.72
C GLU A 76 20.29 -5.67 27.54
N LEU A 77 18.99 -5.45 27.32
CA LEU A 77 18.18 -4.47 28.06
C LEU A 77 17.53 -5.05 29.34
N ARG A 78 17.91 -6.26 29.76
CA ARG A 78 17.44 -6.92 30.99
C ARG A 78 18.56 -7.01 32.02
#